data_AF-A0A929UAR5-F1
#
_entry.id   AF-A0A929UAR5-F1
#
_cell.length_a   1.000
_cell.length_b   1.000
_cell.length_c   1.000
_cell.angle_alpha   90.00
_cell.angle_beta   90.00
_cell.angle_gamma   90.00
#
_symmetry.space_group_name_H-M   'P 1'
#
loop_
_entity.id
_entity.type
_entity.pdbx_description
1 polymer ?
#
loop_
_entity_poly.entity_id
_entity_poly.type
_entity_poly.pdbx_seq_one_letter_code
_entity_poly.pdbx_strand_id
1 'polypeptide(L)'
;MSNDKSIFQNLEQKWEEIKRTVMIDSGITDVSFETWIAPLILHRLENNQVYILIPSDTSFQQNYIEKHYTDFFKAAISNELGYLINVVFLLKKDAEKEEGRSDHLNMRKKAAKDPI
;
A
#
# COMPACT_ATOMS: atom_id res chain seq x y z
N MET A 1 16.09 8.55 8.95
CA MET A 1 15.62 7.46 8.07
C MET A 1 15.34 6.15 8.83
N SER A 2 15.36 6.12 10.17
CA SER A 2 15.22 4.87 10.95
C SER A 2 13.79 4.54 11.41
N ASN A 3 12.87 5.51 11.39
CA ASN A 3 11.52 5.32 11.96
C ASN A 3 10.58 4.58 11.01
N ASP A 4 10.47 5.03 9.75
CA ASP A 4 9.56 4.46 8.76
C ASP A 4 9.85 2.98 8.46
N LYS A 5 11.13 2.59 8.44
CA LYS A 5 11.51 1.18 8.27
C LYS A 5 11.01 0.30 9.41
N SER A 6 11.17 0.76 10.66
CA SER A 6 10.68 0.01 11.83
C SER A 6 9.15 -0.07 11.85
N ILE A 7 8.48 1.02 11.48
CA ILE A 7 7.01 1.07 11.40
C ILE A 7 6.51 0.10 10.33
N PHE A 8 7.13 0.13 9.15
CA PHE A 8 6.77 -0.76 8.06
C PHE A 8 6.94 -2.24 8.44
N GLN A 9 8.05 -2.60 9.08
CA GLN A 9 8.28 -3.97 9.56
C GLN A 9 7.23 -4.42 10.58
N ASN A 10 6.77 -3.52 11.46
CA ASN A 10 5.66 -3.83 12.37
C ASN A 10 4.37 -4.11 11.58
N LEU A 11 4.04 -3.25 10.62
CA LEU A 11 2.86 -3.44 9.76
C LEU A 11 2.94 -4.74 8.95
N GLU A 12 4.11 -5.14 8.46
CA GLU A 12 4.31 -6.43 7.77
C GLU A 12 4.00 -7.61 8.69
N GLN A 13 4.47 -7.60 9.93
CA GLN A 13 4.19 -8.64 10.92
C GLN A 13 2.71 -8.71 11.27
N LYS A 14 2.03 -7.56 11.24
CA LYS A 14 0.61 -7.39 11.60
C LYS A 14 -0.34 -7.47 10.42
N TRP A 15 0.16 -7.65 9.19
CA TRP A 15 -0.64 -7.46 7.98
C TRP A 15 -1.87 -8.38 7.92
N GLU A 16 -1.71 -9.65 8.28
CA GLU A 16 -2.82 -10.60 8.32
C GLU A 16 -3.84 -10.26 9.41
N GLU A 17 -3.39 -9.73 10.56
CA GLU A 17 -4.28 -9.25 11.62
C GLU A 17 -5.07 -8.02 11.17
N ILE A 18 -4.40 -7.06 10.53
CA ILE A 18 -5.03 -5.86 9.95
C ILE A 18 -6.09 -6.24 8.92
N LYS A 19 -5.79 -7.18 8.01
CA LYS A 19 -6.77 -7.69 7.03
C LYS A 19 -7.99 -8.32 7.72
N ARG A 20 -7.80 -9.07 8.82
CA ARG A 20 -8.91 -9.61 9.60
C ARG A 20 -9.72 -8.52 10.31
N THR A 21 -9.09 -7.49 10.86
CA THR A 21 -9.79 -6.35 11.44
C THR A 21 -10.66 -5.66 10.39
N VAL A 22 -10.12 -5.41 9.19
CA VAL A 22 -10.90 -4.85 8.08
C VAL A 22 -12.08 -5.74 7.70
N MET A 23 -11.90 -7.06 7.65
CA MET A 23 -12.98 -8.00 7.39
C MET A 23 -14.12 -7.89 8.41
N ILE A 24 -13.78 -7.89 9.70
CA ILE A 24 -14.74 -7.82 10.81
C ILE A 24 -15.46 -6.47 10.79
N ASP A 25 -14.72 -5.37 10.72
CA ASP A 25 -15.28 -4.02 10.84
C ASP A 25 -16.12 -3.63 9.62
N SER A 26 -15.76 -4.13 8.43
CA SER A 26 -16.57 -3.92 7.22
C SER A 26 -17.77 -4.86 7.10
N GLY A 27 -17.83 -5.90 7.92
CA GLY A 27 -18.95 -6.87 7.93
C GLY A 27 -19.07 -7.69 6.64
N ILE A 28 -17.99 -7.86 5.89
CA ILE A 28 -18.00 -8.62 4.64
C ILE A 28 -17.98 -10.13 4.89
N THR A 29 -18.49 -10.88 3.90
CA THR A 29 -18.47 -12.35 3.91
C THR A 29 -17.07 -12.90 3.62
N ASP A 30 -16.82 -14.15 4.03
CA ASP A 30 -15.57 -14.88 3.71
C ASP A 30 -15.26 -14.87 2.21
N VAL A 31 -16.26 -15.12 1.35
CA VAL A 31 -16.08 -15.10 -0.11
C VAL A 31 -15.66 -13.71 -0.61
N SER A 32 -16.21 -12.66 -0.01
CA SER A 32 -15.83 -11.28 -0.35
C SER A 32 -14.43 -10.95 0.15
N PHE A 33 -14.05 -11.43 1.34
CA PHE A 33 -12.70 -11.27 1.88
C PHE A 33 -11.65 -11.90 0.96
N GLU A 34 -11.85 -13.15 0.55
CA GLU A 34 -10.96 -13.87 -0.37
C GLU A 34 -10.80 -13.14 -1.71
N THR A 35 -11.85 -12.46 -2.16
CA THR A 35 -11.84 -11.74 -3.44
C THR A 35 -11.14 -10.37 -3.34
N TRP A 36 -11.45 -9.59 -2.29
CA TRP A 36 -11.13 -8.16 -2.26
C TRP A 36 -9.98 -7.78 -1.32
N ILE A 37 -9.77 -8.54 -0.23
CA ILE A 37 -8.88 -8.16 0.86
C ILE A 37 -7.68 -9.09 0.96
N ALA A 38 -7.90 -10.41 0.92
CA ALA A 38 -6.85 -11.42 1.01
C ALA A 38 -5.68 -11.19 0.02
N PRO A 39 -5.92 -10.85 -1.27
CA PRO A 39 -4.83 -10.69 -2.23
C PRO A 39 -4.04 -9.39 -2.06
N LEU A 40 -4.48 -8.45 -1.20
CA LEU A 40 -3.79 -7.18 -1.03
C LEU A 40 -2.43 -7.36 -0.36
N ILE A 41 -1.43 -6.64 -0.88
CA ILE A 41 -0.03 -6.74 -0.44
C ILE A 41 0.40 -5.39 0.14
N LEU A 42 0.91 -5.40 1.36
CA LEU A 42 1.56 -4.23 1.92
C LEU A 42 2.84 -3.94 1.12
N HIS A 43 3.02 -2.72 0.64
CA HIS A 43 4.08 -2.41 -0.32
C HIS A 43 5.15 -1.47 0.20
N ARG A 44 4.76 -0.28 0.68
CA ARG A 44 5.69 0.68 1.25
C ARG A 44 5.01 1.66 2.19
N LEU A 45 5.83 2.34 2.98
CA LEU A 45 5.46 3.47 3.82
C LEU A 45 6.36 4.65 3.47
N GLU A 46 5.78 5.76 3.07
CA GLU A 46 6.50 7.01 2.82
C GLU A 46 5.60 8.21 3.11
N ASN A 47 6.15 9.31 3.64
CA ASN A 47 5.43 10.58 3.84
C ASN A 47 4.10 10.45 4.60
N ASN A 48 4.03 9.60 5.64
CA ASN A 48 2.80 9.32 6.40
C ASN A 48 1.66 8.72 5.54
N GLN A 49 2.03 7.93 4.52
CA GLN A 49 1.12 7.21 3.64
C GLN A 49 1.58 5.76 3.50
N VAL A 50 0.66 4.82 3.77
CA VAL A 50 0.86 3.40 3.48
C VAL A 50 0.31 3.10 2.09
N TYR A 51 1.14 2.49 1.27
CA TYR A 51 0.78 2.04 -0.06
C TYR A 51 0.49 0.53 -0.02
N ILE A 52 -0.67 0.16 -0.53
CA ILE A 52 -1.15 -1.21 -0.59
C ILE A 52 -1.32 -1.58 -2.06
N LEU A 53 -0.66 -2.66 -2.48
CA LEU A 53 -0.77 -3.16 -3.84
C LEU A 53 -2.00 -4.03 -4.01
N ILE A 54 -2.67 -3.78 -5.13
CA ILE A 54 -3.70 -4.64 -5.69
C ILE A 54 -3.01 -5.48 -6.77
N PRO A 55 -2.94 -6.82 -6.64
CA PRO A 55 -2.31 -7.70 -7.63
C PRO A 55 -3.24 -7.92 -8.83
N SER A 56 -3.62 -6.82 -9.47
CA SER A 56 -4.51 -6.75 -10.61
C SER A 56 -4.08 -5.62 -11.51
N ASP A 57 -4.50 -5.70 -12.77
CA ASP A 57 -4.27 -4.67 -13.77
C ASP A 57 -5.56 -3.93 -14.16
N THR A 58 -6.69 -4.25 -13.49
CA THR A 58 -8.01 -3.70 -13.82
C THR A 58 -8.38 -2.53 -12.91
N SER A 59 -8.76 -1.40 -13.50
CA SER A 59 -9.21 -0.21 -12.77
C SER A 59 -10.52 -0.45 -12.00
N PHE A 60 -11.35 -1.39 -12.46
CA PHE A 60 -12.58 -1.76 -11.75
C PHE A 60 -12.31 -2.27 -10.34
N GLN A 61 -11.33 -3.16 -10.17
CA GLN A 61 -11.00 -3.69 -8.85
C GLN A 61 -10.42 -2.61 -7.94
N GLN A 62 -9.55 -1.75 -8.47
CA GLN A 62 -9.06 -0.58 -7.74
C GLN A 62 -10.19 0.32 -7.26
N ASN A 63 -11.08 0.73 -8.15
CA ASN A 63 -12.20 1.61 -7.79
C ASN A 63 -13.12 0.98 -6.74
N TYR A 64 -13.37 -0.33 -6.84
CA TYR A 64 -14.18 -1.04 -5.86
C TYR A 64 -13.49 -1.07 -4.49
N ILE A 65 -12.20 -1.43 -4.46
CA ILE A 65 -11.43 -1.51 -3.22
C ILE A 65 -11.31 -0.14 -2.55
N GLU A 66 -10.95 0.89 -3.32
CA GLU A 66 -10.84 2.26 -2.83
C GLU A 66 -12.16 2.76 -2.24
N LYS A 67 -13.27 2.53 -2.95
CA LYS A 67 -14.59 2.98 -2.51
C LYS A 67 -15.07 2.28 -1.23
N HIS A 68 -14.80 0.98 -1.10
CA HIS A 68 -15.40 0.16 -0.06
C HIS A 68 -14.49 -0.05 1.16
N TYR A 69 -13.16 0.04 1.01
CA TYR A 69 -12.22 -0.40 2.04
C TYR A 69 -11.18 0.65 2.48
N THR A 70 -11.08 1.81 1.83
CA THR A 70 -10.09 2.85 2.21
C THR A 70 -10.21 3.25 3.67
N ASP A 71 -11.42 3.58 4.13
CA ASP A 71 -11.62 4.06 5.50
C ASP A 71 -11.36 2.97 6.54
N PHE A 72 -11.71 1.72 6.24
CA PHE A 72 -11.45 0.58 7.12
C PHE A 72 -9.95 0.33 7.27
N PHE A 73 -9.19 0.31 6.16
CA PHE A 73 -7.74 0.16 6.22
C PHE A 73 -7.08 1.34 6.94
N LYS A 74 -7.53 2.56 6.66
CA LYS A 74 -7.04 3.77 7.32
C LYS A 74 -7.27 3.68 8.83
N ALA A 75 -8.46 3.30 9.27
CA ALA A 75 -8.77 3.13 10.69
C ALA A 75 -7.92 2.02 11.33
N ALA A 76 -7.89 0.84 10.74
CA ALA A 76 -7.14 -0.32 11.27
C ALA A 76 -5.64 -0.03 11.42
N ILE A 77 -5.01 0.54 10.39
CA ILE A 77 -3.58 0.87 10.42
C ILE A 77 -3.31 2.03 11.39
N SER A 78 -4.15 3.07 11.40
CA SER A 78 -3.98 4.19 12.35
C SER A 78 -4.08 3.72 13.81
N ASN A 79 -4.97 2.76 14.09
CA ASN A 79 -5.11 2.16 15.41
C ASN A 79 -3.89 1.33 15.80
N GLU A 80 -3.34 0.52 14.89
CA GLU A 80 -2.12 -0.25 15.14
C GLU A 80 -0.91 0.66 15.43
N LEU A 81 -0.84 1.82 14.75
CA LEU A 81 0.28 2.76 14.90
C LEU A 81 0.09 3.78 16.03
N GLY A 82 -1.13 3.97 16.52
CA GLY A 82 -1.47 4.98 17.53
C GLY A 82 -1.50 6.43 17.01
N TYR A 83 -1.47 6.64 15.70
CA TYR A 83 -1.57 7.96 15.07
C TYR A 83 -2.21 7.86 13.68
N LEU A 84 -2.72 8.99 13.17
CA LEU A 84 -3.41 9.04 11.88
C LEU A 84 -2.44 8.90 10.71
N ILE A 85 -2.75 7.95 9.83
CA ILE A 85 -2.03 7.71 8.58
C ILE A 85 -3.00 7.74 7.39
N ASN A 86 -2.47 7.96 6.19
CA ASN A 86 -3.27 7.78 4.97
C ASN A 86 -2.96 6.42 4.31
N VAL A 87 -3.92 5.95 3.52
CA VAL A 87 -3.81 4.71 2.76
C VAL A 87 -4.02 5.03 1.28
N VAL A 88 -3.17 4.49 0.43
CA VAL A 88 -3.25 4.61 -1.03
C VAL A 88 -3.20 3.21 -1.63
N PHE A 89 -4.14 2.90 -2.50
CA PHE A 89 -4.11 1.67 -3.27
C PHE A 89 -3.42 1.89 -4.61
N LEU A 90 -2.55 0.96 -4.99
CA LEU A 90 -1.82 0.99 -6.25
C LEU A 90 -2.02 -0.32 -7.00
N LEU A 91 -2.27 -0.25 -8.30
CA LEU A 91 -2.20 -1.42 -9.16
C LEU A 91 -0.74 -1.84 -9.33
N LYS A 92 -0.49 -3.14 -9.39
CA LYS A 92 0.86 -3.69 -9.58
C LYS A 92 1.58 -3.07 -10.79
N LYS A 93 0.90 -2.98 -11.94
CA LYS A 93 1.44 -2.33 -13.15
C LYS A 93 1.87 -0.88 -12.98
N ASP A 94 1.29 -0.15 -12.03
CA ASP A 94 1.58 1.28 -11.84
C ASP A 94 2.75 1.47 -10.88
N ALA A 95 2.88 0.59 -9.87
CA ALA A 95 4.08 0.53 -9.04
C ALA A 95 5.34 0.18 -9.85
N GLU A 96 5.26 -0.81 -10.75
CA GLU A 96 6.38 -1.18 -11.64
C GLU A 96 6.82 -0.01 -12.55
N LYS A 97 5.89 0.84 -12.99
CA LYS A 97 6.21 2.05 -13.77
C LYS A 97 6.85 3.15 -12.91
N GLU A 98 6.45 3.29 -11.65
CA GLU A 98 7.04 4.26 -10.72
C GLU A 98 8.52 3.92 -10.43
N GLU A 99 8.81 2.65 -10.20
CA GLU A 99 10.16 2.13 -9.98
C GLU A 99 11.03 2.34 -11.24
N GLY A 100 10.54 1.91 -12.40
CA GLY A 100 11.28 2.08 -13.68
C GLY A 100 11.53 3.55 -14.06
N ARG A 101 10.60 4.47 -13.73
CA ARG A 101 10.82 5.91 -13.94
C ARG A 101 11.87 6.48 -12.99
N SER A 102 11.86 6.05 -11.74
CA SER A 102 12.80 6.52 -10.72
C SER A 102 14.23 6.12 -11.06
N ASP A 103 14.42 4.90 -11.55
CA ASP A 103 15.71 4.40 -12.03
C ASP A 103 16.22 5.19 -13.24
N HIS A 104 15.36 5.44 -14.22
CA HIS A 104 15.73 6.19 -15.42
C HIS A 104 16.09 7.66 -15.13
N LEU A 105 15.37 8.32 -14.20
CA LEU A 105 15.69 9.68 -13.77
C LEU A 105 17.02 9.75 -13.01
N ASN A 106 17.29 8.78 -12.14
CA ASN A 106 18.54 8.69 -11.41
C ASN A 106 19.73 8.46 -12.33
N MET A 107 19.57 7.66 -13.40
CA MET A 107 20.61 7.44 -14.41
C MET A 107 20.94 8.73 -15.19
N ARG A 108 19.91 9.49 -15.61
CA ARG A 108 20.12 10.79 -16.30
C ARG A 108 20.81 11.83 -15.40
N LYS A 109 20.47 11.89 -14.12
CA LYS A 109 21.11 12.82 -13.16
C LYS A 109 22.59 12.48 -12.90
N LYS A 110 22.96 11.19 -12.89
CA LYS A 110 24.37 10.77 -12.79
C LYS A 110 25.16 11.17 -14.05
N ALA A 111 24.62 10.89 -15.24
CA ALA A 111 25.26 11.24 -16.51
C ALA A 111 25.45 12.76 -16.72
N ALA A 112 24.60 13.59 -16.12
CA ALA A 112 24.70 15.05 -16.22
C ALA A 112 25.65 15.69 -15.18
N LYS A 113 26.17 14.92 -14.21
CA LYS A 113 27.02 15.44 -13.12
C LYS A 113 28.52 15.23 -13.36
N ASP A 114 28.88 14.54 -14.45
CA ASP A 114 30.26 14.46 -14.96
C ASP A 114 30.38 15.28 -16.25
N PRO A 115 30.49 16.63 -16.19
CA PRO A 115 31.01 17.39 -17.32
C PRO A 115 32.54 17.21 -17.37
N ILE A 116 33.03 16.89 -18.56
CA ILE A 116 34.45 16.88 -18.96
C ILE A 116 35.09 18.22 -18.61
#